data_AF-A0A4Z1CU06-F1
#
_entry.id   AF-A0A4Z1CU06-F1
#
_cell.length_a   1.000
_cell.length_b   1.000
_cell.length_c   1.000
_cell.angle_alpha   90.00
_cell.angle_beta   90.00
_cell.angle_gamma   90.00
#
_symmetry.space_group_name_H-M   'P 1'
#
loop_
_entity.id
_entity.type
_entity.pdbx_description
1 polymer ?
#
loop_
_entity_poly.entity_id
_entity_poly.type
_entity_poly.pdbx_seq_one_letter_code
_entity_poly.pdbx_strand_id
1 'polypeptide(L)'
;MDFFLGLTLAKRFDGEAPACSCEECQGEPLDRFTSMAQQIPAAGHNASSLMEWARQLPTLDTADRPAWWQQQCRQALDNSALWNAQIQQLPGFTVSPDLSAWAELPARRAAARHAG
;
A
#
# COMPACT_ATOMS: atom_id res chain seq x y z
N MET A 1 5.75 -11.61 -8.30
CA MET A 1 4.89 -10.42 -8.36
C MET A 1 4.23 -10.44 -9.72
N ASP A 2 2.93 -10.69 -9.76
CA ASP A 2 2.17 -10.68 -11.01
C ASP A 2 1.99 -9.24 -11.49
N PHE A 3 2.10 -9.02 -12.79
CA PHE A 3 1.87 -7.71 -13.38
C PHE A 3 0.38 -7.39 -13.34
N PHE A 4 0.01 -6.31 -12.65
CA PHE A 4 -1.35 -5.83 -12.61
C PHE A 4 -1.60 -4.88 -13.78
N LEU A 5 -2.50 -5.27 -14.69
CA LEU A 5 -2.83 -4.47 -15.86
C LEU A 5 -3.65 -3.24 -15.44
N GLY A 6 -3.15 -2.05 -15.76
CA GLY A 6 -3.79 -0.75 -15.47
C GLY A 6 -5.20 -0.61 -16.04
N LEU A 7 -5.52 -1.31 -17.14
CA LEU A 7 -6.90 -1.41 -17.66
C LEU A 7 -7.90 -1.95 -16.64
N THR A 8 -7.44 -2.76 -15.68
CA THR A 8 -8.28 -3.27 -14.59
C THR A 8 -8.56 -2.19 -13.54
N LEU A 9 -7.65 -1.22 -13.36
CA LEU A 9 -7.89 -0.02 -12.54
C LEU A 9 -8.86 0.92 -13.25
N ALA A 10 -8.62 1.24 -14.51
CA ALA A 10 -9.51 2.10 -15.32
C ALA A 10 -10.97 1.63 -15.24
N LYS A 11 -11.21 0.32 -15.40
CA LYS A 11 -12.55 -0.27 -15.29
C LYS A 11 -13.18 -0.13 -13.90
N ARG A 12 -12.40 -0.13 -12.82
CA ARG A 12 -12.92 0.01 -11.45
C ARG A 12 -13.35 1.45 -11.14
N PHE A 13 -12.62 2.43 -11.68
CA PHE A 13 -12.78 3.85 -11.39
C PHE A 13 -13.47 4.65 -12.50
N ASP A 14 -14.16 3.98 -13.43
CA ASP A 14 -14.84 4.62 -14.58
C ASP A 14 -13.94 5.58 -15.39
N GLY A 15 -12.66 5.20 -15.54
CA GLY A 15 -11.65 6.01 -16.23
C GLY A 15 -10.97 7.11 -15.40
N GLU A 16 -11.43 7.38 -14.18
CA GLU A 16 -10.77 8.34 -13.25
C GLU A 16 -9.87 7.61 -12.24
N ALA A 17 -8.88 6.88 -12.75
CA ALA A 17 -7.96 6.16 -11.87
C ALA A 17 -7.12 7.11 -10.99
N PRO A 18 -6.81 6.72 -9.74
CA PRO A 18 -5.98 7.54 -8.86
C PRO A 18 -4.58 7.76 -9.46
N ALA A 19 -4.03 8.95 -9.21
CA ALA A 19 -2.68 9.33 -9.61
C ALA A 19 -1.66 9.12 -8.49
N CYS A 20 -0.38 9.03 -8.85
CA CYS A 20 0.72 8.91 -7.89
C CYS A 20 1.85 9.89 -8.22
N SER A 21 2.44 10.50 -7.19
CA SER A 21 3.53 11.46 -7.31
C SER A 21 4.93 10.86 -7.10
N CYS A 22 5.08 9.53 -7.15
CA CYS A 22 6.42 8.92 -7.06
C CYS A 22 7.26 9.23 -8.31
N GLU A 23 8.57 9.04 -8.24
CA GLU A 23 9.52 9.35 -9.32
C GLU A 23 9.16 8.67 -10.66
N GLU A 24 8.56 7.48 -10.59
CA GLU A 24 8.11 6.73 -11.76
C GLU A 24 6.79 7.28 -12.34
N CYS A 25 5.86 7.68 -11.47
CA CYS A 25 4.52 8.08 -11.88
C CYS A 25 4.43 9.57 -12.23
N GLN A 26 5.18 10.45 -11.55
CA GLN A 26 5.26 11.89 -11.83
C GLN A 26 3.90 12.62 -11.89
N GLY A 27 2.91 12.14 -11.13
CA GLY A 27 1.56 12.69 -11.11
C GLY A 27 0.61 12.05 -12.13
N GLU A 28 1.08 11.09 -12.93
CA GLU A 28 0.24 10.39 -13.90
C GLU A 28 -0.70 9.36 -13.21
N PRO A 29 -1.87 9.09 -13.82
CA PRO A 29 -2.80 8.04 -13.39
C PRO A 29 -2.19 6.63 -13.37
N LEU A 30 -2.60 5.80 -12.41
CA LEU A 30 -2.08 4.45 -12.23
C LEU A 30 -2.60 3.42 -13.25
N ASP A 31 -3.66 3.75 -13.99
CA ASP A 31 -4.16 2.91 -15.08
C ASP A 31 -3.30 2.96 -16.35
N ARG A 32 -2.26 3.81 -16.40
CA ARG A 32 -1.31 3.94 -17.52
C ARG A 32 -0.53 2.65 -17.85
N PHE A 33 -0.38 1.72 -16.90
CA PHE A 33 0.37 0.47 -17.07
C PHE A 33 -0.45 -0.59 -17.82
N THR A 34 -0.76 -0.35 -19.09
CA THR A 34 -1.67 -1.14 -19.92
C THR A 34 -1.03 -2.30 -20.69
N SER A 35 0.28 -2.53 -20.55
CA SER A 35 0.96 -3.61 -21.29
C SER A 35 2.21 -4.16 -20.58
N MET A 36 2.64 -5.38 -20.97
CA MET A 36 3.89 -6.01 -20.49
C MET A 36 5.13 -5.14 -20.73
N ALA A 37 5.13 -4.29 -21.76
CA ALA A 37 6.25 -3.39 -22.04
C ALA A 37 6.48 -2.39 -20.88
N GLN A 38 5.47 -2.17 -20.04
CA GLN A 38 5.52 -1.27 -18.88
C GLN A 38 5.72 -2.01 -17.56
N GLN A 39 6.11 -3.29 -17.59
CA GLN A 39 6.35 -4.06 -16.37
C GLN A 39 7.44 -3.45 -15.48
N ILE A 40 8.53 -2.95 -16.08
CA ILE A 40 9.62 -2.31 -15.33
C ILE A 40 9.12 -1.02 -14.65
N PRO A 41 8.50 -0.06 -15.37
CA PRO A 41 7.79 1.05 -14.76
C PRO A 41 6.81 0.67 -13.64
N ALA A 42 5.93 -0.30 -13.87
CA ALA A 42 4.98 -0.73 -12.85
C ALA A 42 5.69 -1.28 -11.60
N ALA A 43 6.80 -2.00 -11.77
CA ALA A 43 7.63 -2.46 -10.66
C ALA A 43 8.34 -1.30 -9.94
N GLY A 44 8.77 -0.26 -10.66
CA GLY A 44 9.34 0.97 -10.10
C GLY A 44 8.36 1.73 -9.21
N HIS A 45 7.09 1.82 -9.63
CA HIS A 45 6.01 2.35 -8.79
C HIS A 45 5.83 1.51 -7.52
N ASN A 46 5.69 0.18 -7.66
CA ASN A 46 5.51 -0.71 -6.51
C ASN A 46 6.67 -0.60 -5.50
N ALA A 47 7.91 -0.56 -6.01
CA ALA A 47 9.09 -0.38 -5.18
C ALA A 47 9.08 0.99 -4.47
N SER A 48 8.70 2.06 -5.16
CA SER A 48 8.61 3.40 -4.57
C SER A 48 7.65 3.45 -3.38
N SER A 49 6.47 2.84 -3.52
CA SER A 49 5.47 2.75 -2.45
C SER A 49 5.97 1.96 -1.24
N LEU A 50 6.72 0.86 -1.46
CA LEU A 50 7.32 0.09 -0.38
C LEU A 50 8.52 0.81 0.28
N MET A 51 9.28 1.57 -0.52
CA MET A 51 10.46 2.30 -0.05
C MET A 51 10.10 3.44 0.91
N GLU A 52 8.89 3.98 0.84
CA GLU A 52 8.40 4.93 1.86
C GLU A 52 8.47 4.32 3.27
N TRP A 53 7.90 3.13 3.44
CA TRP A 53 7.92 2.39 4.69
C TRP A 53 9.32 1.90 5.07
N ALA A 54 10.08 1.39 4.08
CA ALA A 54 11.43 0.91 4.32
C ALA A 54 12.40 2.01 4.80
N ARG A 55 12.19 3.26 4.36
CA ARG A 55 12.97 4.42 4.84
C ARG A 55 12.54 4.91 6.21
N GLN A 56 11.26 4.78 6.56
CA GLN A 56 10.75 5.21 7.86
C GLN A 56 11.10 4.23 8.99
N LEU A 57 11.08 2.93 8.72
CA LEU A 57 11.27 1.91 9.76
C LEU A 57 12.60 2.05 10.56
N PRO A 58 13.75 2.39 9.95
CA PRO A 58 15.00 2.60 10.68
C PRO A 58 15.02 3.87 11.54
N THR A 59 14.17 4.86 11.26
CA THR A 59 14.09 6.11 12.05
C THR A 59 13.25 5.94 13.32
N LEU A 60 12.60 4.79 13.48
CA LEU A 60 11.79 4.46 14.64
C LEU A 60 12.60 3.68 15.67
N ASP A 61 12.40 4.04 16.94
CA ASP A 61 12.86 3.23 18.05
C ASP A 61 12.27 1.82 17.95
N THR A 62 13.11 0.82 18.26
CA THR A 62 12.71 -0.59 18.18
C THR A 62 11.44 -0.90 18.99
N ALA A 63 11.22 -0.17 20.10
CA ALA A 63 10.05 -0.32 20.95
C ALA A 63 8.75 0.20 20.30
N ASP A 64 8.83 1.12 19.35
CA ASP A 64 7.69 1.78 18.70
C ASP A 64 7.32 1.13 17.36
N ARG A 65 8.24 0.37 16.73
CA ARG A 65 7.99 -0.32 15.45
C ARG A 65 6.73 -1.19 15.43
N PRO A 66 6.38 -1.96 16.49
CA PRO A 66 5.13 -2.74 16.48
C PRO A 66 3.88 -1.86 16.41
N ALA A 67 3.85 -0.76 17.18
CA ALA A 67 2.73 0.19 17.17
C ALA A 67 2.62 0.90 15.82
N TRP A 68 3.75 1.33 15.27
CA TRP A 68 3.81 1.93 13.95
C TRP A 68 3.29 0.96 12.86
N TRP A 69 3.73 -0.30 12.89
CA TRP A 69 3.28 -1.31 11.92
C TRP A 69 1.77 -1.56 12.03
N GLN A 70 1.25 -1.73 13.24
CA GLN A 70 -0.19 -1.86 13.48
C GLN A 70 -0.96 -0.67 12.88
N GLN A 71 -0.45 0.56 13.07
CA GLN A 71 -1.04 1.76 12.52
C GLN A 71 -1.00 1.80 10.99
N GLN A 72 0.07 1.35 10.34
CA GLN A 72 0.14 1.22 8.88
C GLN A 72 -0.91 0.23 8.37
N CYS A 73 -1.06 -0.92 9.04
CA CYS A 73 -2.08 -1.91 8.68
C CYS A 73 -3.51 -1.35 8.84
N ARG A 74 -3.79 -0.62 9.93
CA ARG A 74 -5.09 0.02 10.14
C ARG A 74 -5.40 1.04 9.05
N GLN A 75 -4.45 1.92 8.72
CA GLN A 75 -4.61 2.90 7.65
C GLN A 75 -4.84 2.23 6.30
N ALA A 76 -4.17 1.13 6.00
CA ALA A 76 -4.39 0.37 4.77
C ALA A 76 -5.82 -0.21 4.69
N LEU A 77 -6.39 -0.68 5.81
CA LEU A 77 -7.79 -1.12 5.88
C LEU A 77 -8.77 0.04 5.64
N ASP A 78 -8.56 1.15 6.34
CA ASP A 78 -9.41 2.34 6.23
C ASP A 78 -9.40 2.89 4.79
N ASN A 79 -8.20 2.99 4.18
CA ASN A 79 -8.05 3.39 2.78
C ASN A 79 -8.70 2.39 1.82
N SER A 80 -8.61 1.08 2.08
CA SER A 80 -9.29 0.07 1.26
C SER A 80 -10.81 0.26 1.28
N ALA A 81 -11.39 0.60 2.43
CA ALA A 81 -12.82 0.91 2.53
C ALA A 81 -13.18 2.17 1.73
N LEU A 82 -12.36 3.24 1.82
CA LEU A 82 -12.56 4.47 1.05
C LEU A 82 -12.49 4.22 -0.46
N TRP A 83 -11.48 3.48 -0.92
CA TRP A 83 -11.35 3.14 -2.34
C TRP A 83 -12.50 2.27 -2.81
N ASN A 84 -12.90 1.26 -2.04
CA ASN A 84 -14.03 0.40 -2.39
C ASN A 84 -15.36 1.15 -2.46
N ALA A 85 -15.53 2.22 -1.67
CA ALA A 85 -16.71 3.10 -1.78
C ALA A 85 -16.71 3.95 -3.06
N GLN A 86 -15.54 4.22 -3.65
CA GLN A 86 -15.41 4.96 -4.91
C GLN A 86 -15.53 4.06 -6.14
N ILE A 87 -15.32 2.76 -6.00
CA ILE A 87 -15.42 1.80 -7.10
C ILE A 87 -16.89 1.53 -7.38
N GLN A 88 -17.37 1.90 -8.57
CA GLN A 88 -18.79 1.83 -8.92
C GLN A 88 -19.13 0.67 -9.88
N GLN A 89 -18.16 0.21 -10.68
CA GLN A 89 -18.42 -0.62 -11.85
C GLN A 89 -18.07 -2.11 -11.68
N LEU A 90 -17.21 -2.42 -10.72
CA LEU A 90 -16.69 -3.77 -10.48
C LEU A 90 -16.63 -4.05 -8.98
N PRO A 91 -16.48 -5.32 -8.56
CA PRO A 91 -16.14 -5.60 -7.17
C PRO A 91 -14.90 -4.82 -6.75
N GLY A 92 -14.98 -4.25 -5.54
CA GLY A 92 -13.86 -3.58 -4.89
C GLY A 92 -12.66 -4.51 -4.68
N PHE A 93 -11.60 -3.96 -4.12
CA PHE A 93 -10.44 -4.73 -3.70
C PHE A 93 -10.79 -5.64 -2.51
N THR A 94 -10.41 -6.90 -2.62
CA THR A 94 -10.47 -7.85 -1.50
C THR A 94 -9.32 -7.56 -0.54
N VAL A 95 -9.65 -7.29 0.72
CA VAL A 95 -8.67 -7.15 1.80
C VAL A 95 -8.16 -8.53 2.21
N SER A 96 -6.84 -8.69 2.32
CA SER A 96 -6.23 -9.93 2.82
C SER A 96 -6.59 -10.17 4.31
N PRO A 97 -6.96 -11.40 4.71
CA PRO A 97 -7.16 -11.74 6.12
C PRO A 97 -5.94 -11.41 7.00
N ASP A 98 -4.73 -11.54 6.46
CA ASP A 98 -3.50 -11.23 7.17
C ASP A 98 -3.40 -9.74 7.52
N LEU A 99 -3.84 -8.85 6.61
CA LEU A 99 -3.84 -7.41 6.86
C LEU A 99 -4.79 -7.05 8.00
N SER A 100 -5.98 -7.65 8.02
CA SER A 100 -6.93 -7.50 9.12
C SER A 100 -6.35 -7.99 10.44
N ALA A 101 -5.74 -9.19 10.44
CA ALA A 101 -5.10 -9.74 11.63
C ALA A 101 -3.99 -8.84 12.15
N TRP A 102 -3.13 -8.31 11.29
CA TRP A 102 -2.04 -7.41 11.69
C TRP A 102 -2.51 -6.08 12.25
N ALA A 103 -3.62 -5.53 11.75
CA ALA A 103 -4.20 -4.30 12.30
C ALA A 103 -4.76 -4.49 13.72
N GLU A 104 -5.13 -5.73 14.09
CA GLU A 104 -5.69 -6.09 15.39
C GLU A 104 -4.65 -6.60 16.39
N LEU A 105 -3.43 -6.92 15.93
CA LEU A 105 -2.37 -7.39 16.81
C LEU A 105 -2.10 -6.36 17.92
N PRO A 106 -2.08 -6.77 19.21
CA PRO A 106 -1.73 -5.87 20.28
C PRO A 106 -0.33 -5.32 20.04
N ALA A 107 -0.19 -3.99 19.94
CA ALA A 107 1.10 -3.33 19.96
C ALA A 107 1.75 -3.49 21.33
N ARG A 108 2.37 -4.65 21.57
CA ARG A 108 3.15 -4.87 22.78
C ARG A 108 4.43 -4.06 22.63
N ARG A 109 4.62 -3.08 23.52
CA ARG A 109 5.94 -2.50 23.73
C ARG A 109 6.88 -3.65 24.10
N ALA A 110 7.91 -3.86 23.29
CA ALA A 110 9.02 -4.71 23.69
C ALA A 110 9.59 -4.07 24.96
N ALA A 111 9.58 -4.82 26.07
CA ALA A 111 10.23 -4.35 27.29
C ALA A 111 11.70 -4.06 26.95
N ALA A 112 12.18 -2.87 27.32
CA ALA A 112 13.59 -2.54 27.21
C ALA A 112 14.35 -3.63 27.98
N ARG A 113 15.10 -4.48 27.26
CA ARG A 113 16.07 -5.35 27.92
C ARG A 113 17.13 -4.41 28.46
N HIS A 114 17.10 -4.16 29.77
CA HIS A 114 18.19 -3.46 30.45
C HIS A 114 19.50 -4.16 30.10
N ALA A 115 20.42 -3.40 29.51
CA ALA A 115 21.83 -3.75 29.41
C ALA A 115 22.50 -3.33 30.73
N GLY A 116 23.33 -4.21 31.30
CA GLY A 116 24.15 -3.94 32.49
C GLY A 116 24.02 -5.03 33.54
#